data_AF-A0A6M0L0J8-F1
#
_entry.id   AF-A0A6M0L0J8-F1
#
_cell.length_a   1.000
_cell.length_b   1.000
_cell.length_c   1.000
_cell.angle_alpha   90.00
_cell.angle_beta   90.00
_cell.angle_gamma   90.00
#
_symmetry.space_group_name_H-M   'P 1'
#
loop_
_entity.id
_entity.type
_entity.pdbx_description
1 polymer ?
#
loop_
_entity_poly.entity_id
_entity_poly.type
_entity_poly.pdbx_seq_one_letter_code
_entity_poly.pdbx_strand_id
1 'polypeptide(L)'
;MRVLNIILLFVVTISAESLPIESNKTKVDINDTINSCLGISKKNLDYCTLIIDKDKKSTCFGIVKRDSGYCAMVKDEDMKNRCLSIALSDITHCDKIKDKDSKQVCKSLYREIESEENQEDCK
;
A
#
# COMPACT_ATOMS: atom_id res chain seq x y z
N MET A 1 -1.43 43.00 -49.78
CA MET A 1 -2.28 42.24 -50.72
C MET A 1 -1.80 40.80 -50.76
N ARG A 2 -2.74 39.87 -50.48
CA ARG A 2 -2.85 38.48 -50.96
C ARG A 2 -1.61 37.56 -50.95
N VAL A 3 -1.63 36.69 -49.93
CA VAL A 3 -1.35 35.24 -49.92
C VAL A 3 -0.81 34.57 -51.20
N LEU A 4 0.27 33.78 -51.04
CA LEU A 4 0.44 32.55 -51.82
C LEU A 4 1.21 31.48 -51.03
N ASN A 5 0.55 30.34 -50.88
CA ASN A 5 0.97 29.03 -50.35
C ASN A 5 2.45 28.66 -50.47
N ILE A 6 2.95 27.87 -49.50
CA ILE A 6 3.56 26.53 -49.69
C ILE A 6 3.76 25.90 -48.28
N ILE A 7 2.98 24.85 -47.97
CA ILE A 7 3.42 23.50 -47.52
C ILE A 7 4.40 23.46 -46.32
N LEU A 8 4.28 22.70 -45.24
CA LEU A 8 3.38 21.69 -44.68
C LEU A 8 4.12 21.29 -43.38
N LEU A 9 3.42 20.72 -42.40
CA LEU A 9 4.00 19.97 -41.26
C LEU A 9 4.75 20.77 -40.21
N PHE A 10 4.02 21.29 -39.22
CA PHE A 10 4.29 20.93 -37.83
C PHE A 10 2.97 20.98 -37.07
N VAL A 11 2.13 19.99 -37.39
CA VAL A 11 1.04 19.58 -36.52
C VAL A 11 1.68 18.87 -35.33
N VAL A 12 2.29 19.62 -34.41
CA VAL A 12 2.52 19.12 -33.06
C VAL A 12 1.32 19.61 -32.27
N THR A 13 0.21 18.88 -32.41
CA THR A 13 -0.82 18.85 -31.39
C THR A 13 -0.14 18.35 -30.12
N ILE A 14 0.33 19.27 -29.30
CA ILE A 14 0.47 19.00 -27.87
C ILE A 14 -0.97 18.86 -27.38
N SER A 15 -1.53 17.66 -27.50
CA SER A 15 -2.63 17.26 -26.65
C SER A 15 -2.06 17.26 -25.25
N ALA A 16 -2.14 18.41 -24.58
CA ALA A 16 -2.06 18.49 -23.14
C ALA A 16 -3.32 17.82 -22.60
N GLU A 17 -3.37 16.50 -22.69
CA GLU A 17 -4.24 15.66 -21.88
C GLU A 17 -3.74 15.81 -20.45
N SER A 18 -4.23 16.86 -19.81
CA SER A 18 -4.18 16.97 -18.36
C SER A 18 -5.01 15.81 -17.81
N LEU A 19 -4.32 14.71 -17.44
CA LEU A 19 -4.90 13.70 -16.57
C LEU A 19 -5.44 14.42 -15.33
N PRO A 20 -6.71 14.23 -14.94
CA PRO A 20 -7.20 14.79 -13.71
C PRO A 20 -6.43 14.14 -12.56
N ILE A 21 -5.46 14.85 -11.99
CA ILE A 21 -4.76 14.40 -10.80
C ILE A 21 -5.80 14.48 -9.68
N GLU A 22 -6.36 13.33 -9.32
CA GLU A 22 -7.18 13.13 -8.12
C GLU A 22 -6.26 13.25 -6.89
N SER A 23 -5.73 14.45 -6.66
CA SER A 23 -4.69 14.76 -5.67
C SER A 23 -5.09 14.38 -4.25
N ASN A 24 -6.40 14.27 -4.00
CA ASN A 24 -6.96 13.85 -2.73
C ASN A 24 -6.81 12.33 -2.51
N LYS A 25 -7.11 11.50 -3.50
CA LYS A 25 -7.05 10.03 -3.36
C LYS A 25 -5.62 9.53 -3.16
N THR A 26 -4.67 10.08 -3.92
CA THR A 26 -3.25 9.75 -3.76
C THR A 26 -2.71 10.21 -2.41
N LYS A 27 -3.12 11.39 -1.92
CA LYS A 27 -2.72 11.89 -0.60
C LYS A 27 -3.28 11.04 0.54
N VAL A 28 -4.54 10.59 0.44
CA VAL A 28 -5.16 9.68 1.41
C VAL A 28 -4.42 8.34 1.44
N ASP A 29 -4.12 7.78 0.26
CA ASP A 29 -3.40 6.50 0.15
C ASP A 29 -1.98 6.55 0.74
N ILE A 30 -1.25 7.65 0.51
CA ILE A 30 0.08 7.88 1.11
C ILE A 30 -0.03 7.97 2.63
N ASN A 31 -1.00 8.73 3.16
CA ASN A 31 -1.17 8.89 4.60
C ASN A 31 -1.51 7.56 5.30
N ASP A 32 -2.33 6.72 4.67
CA ASP A 32 -2.64 5.39 5.20
C ASP A 32 -1.42 4.47 5.21
N THR A 33 -0.57 4.56 4.18
CA THR A 33 0.68 3.81 4.08
C THR A 33 1.66 4.21 5.18
N ILE A 34 1.85 5.51 5.41
CA ILE A 34 2.69 6.05 6.48
C ILE A 34 2.17 5.61 7.85
N ASN A 35 0.87 5.75 8.11
CA ASN A 35 0.27 5.37 9.39
C ASN A 35 0.30 3.85 9.61
N SER A 36 0.14 3.04 8.57
CA SER A 36 0.31 1.59 8.67
C SER A 36 1.74 1.21 9.05
N CYS A 37 2.74 1.81 8.41
CA CYS A 37 4.15 1.63 8.76
C CYS A 37 4.38 2.01 10.22
N LEU A 38 4.05 3.26 10.61
CA LEU A 38 4.27 3.77 11.96
C LEU A 38 3.58 2.91 13.03
N GLY A 39 2.35 2.45 12.77
CA GLY A 39 1.60 1.60 13.68
C GLY A 39 2.29 0.27 13.93
N ILE A 40 2.77 -0.39 12.87
CA ILE A 40 3.48 -1.67 12.96
C ILE A 40 4.85 -1.47 13.62
N SER A 41 5.64 -0.49 13.17
CA SER A 41 7.01 -0.28 13.66
C SER A 41 7.06 0.11 15.13
N LYS A 42 6.19 1.04 15.52
CA LYS A 42 6.14 1.55 16.89
C LYS A 42 5.26 0.68 17.79
N LYS A 43 4.61 -0.35 17.23
CA LYS A 43 3.58 -1.17 17.91
C LYS A 43 2.52 -0.30 18.58
N ASN A 44 2.13 0.80 17.93
CA ASN A 44 1.20 1.80 18.47
C ASN A 44 -0.08 1.88 17.62
N LEU A 45 -1.21 1.59 18.27
CA LEU A 45 -2.53 1.58 17.65
C LEU A 45 -3.04 2.96 17.24
N ASP A 46 -2.51 4.03 17.85
CA ASP A 46 -2.93 5.39 17.52
C ASP A 46 -2.75 5.66 16.03
N TYR A 47 -1.63 5.22 15.44
CA TYR A 47 -1.43 5.33 13.99
C TYR A 47 -2.41 4.47 13.21
N CYS A 48 -2.70 3.24 13.66
CA CYS A 48 -3.71 2.40 13.01
C CYS A 48 -5.10 3.05 13.01
N THR A 49 -5.44 3.86 14.02
CA THR A 49 -6.74 4.56 14.05
C THR A 49 -6.87 5.64 12.99
N LEU A 50 -5.76 6.26 12.58
CA LEU A 50 -5.68 7.32 11.57
C LEU A 50 -5.82 6.82 10.12
N ILE A 51 -5.71 5.51 9.91
CA ILE A 51 -5.88 4.88 8.60
C ILE A 51 -7.35 4.95 8.17
N ILE A 52 -7.60 5.44 6.96
CA ILE A 52 -8.93 5.63 6.37
C ILE A 52 -9.38 4.36 5.64
N ASP A 53 -8.50 3.75 4.84
CA ASP A 53 -8.79 2.49 4.17
C ASP A 53 -9.05 1.38 5.20
N LYS A 54 -10.22 0.74 5.08
CA LYS A 54 -10.71 -0.21 6.08
C LYS A 54 -9.87 -1.49 6.15
N ASP A 55 -9.38 -1.93 5.00
CA ASP A 55 -8.59 -3.16 4.91
C ASP A 55 -7.19 -2.88 5.49
N LYS A 56 -6.56 -1.76 5.13
CA LYS A 56 -5.26 -1.33 5.70
C LYS A 56 -5.36 -1.12 7.20
N LYS A 57 -6.45 -0.49 7.67
CA LYS A 57 -6.73 -0.31 9.09
C LYS A 57 -6.82 -1.64 9.81
N SER A 58 -7.67 -2.55 9.33
CA SER A 58 -7.85 -3.87 9.94
C SER A 58 -6.55 -4.69 9.94
N THR A 59 -5.75 -4.56 8.87
CA THR A 59 -4.42 -5.18 8.79
C THR A 59 -3.47 -4.62 9.85
N CYS A 60 -3.40 -3.30 10.01
CA CYS A 60 -2.58 -2.66 11.04
C CYS A 60 -2.99 -3.13 12.45
N PHE A 61 -4.29 -3.13 12.75
CA PHE A 61 -4.81 -3.63 14.03
C PHE A 61 -4.45 -5.10 14.26
N GLY A 62 -4.67 -5.98 13.27
CA GLY A 62 -4.39 -7.41 13.40
C GLY A 62 -2.92 -7.70 13.67
N ILE A 63 -2.00 -6.98 13.00
CA ILE A 63 -0.57 -7.13 13.21
C ILE A 63 -0.15 -6.61 14.60
N VAL A 64 -0.54 -5.38 14.95
CA VAL A 64 -0.11 -4.75 16.22
C VAL A 64 -0.71 -5.48 17.43
N LYS A 65 -1.96 -5.94 17.34
CA LYS A 65 -2.64 -6.71 18.41
C LYS A 65 -2.27 -8.19 18.43
N ARG A 66 -1.63 -8.70 17.37
CA ARG A 66 -1.46 -10.14 17.13
C ARG A 66 -2.80 -10.89 17.19
N ASP A 67 -3.82 -10.33 16.53
CA ASP A 67 -5.20 -10.81 16.59
C ASP A 67 -5.75 -11.09 15.18
N SER A 68 -5.97 -12.37 14.89
CA SER A 68 -6.52 -12.83 13.61
C SER A 68 -7.95 -12.37 13.34
N GLY A 69 -8.70 -12.00 14.39
CA GLY A 69 -10.06 -11.48 14.25
C GLY A 69 -10.12 -10.21 13.42
N TYR A 70 -9.15 -9.30 13.58
CA TYR A 70 -9.01 -8.12 12.72
C TYR A 70 -8.58 -8.49 11.30
N CYS A 71 -7.66 -9.45 11.14
CA CYS A 71 -7.27 -9.92 9.80
C CYS A 71 -8.45 -10.53 9.04
N ALA A 72 -9.37 -11.23 9.72
CA ALA A 72 -10.56 -11.80 9.11
C ALA A 72 -11.53 -10.74 8.55
N MET A 73 -11.45 -9.49 9.01
CA MET A 73 -12.26 -8.37 8.51
C MET A 73 -11.76 -7.79 7.17
N VAL A 74 -10.51 -8.09 6.80
CA VAL A 74 -9.89 -7.63 5.54
C VAL A 74 -10.59 -8.29 4.36
N LYS A 75 -10.99 -7.52 3.34
CA LYS A 75 -11.68 -8.07 2.16
C LYS A 75 -10.72 -8.52 1.07
N ASP A 76 -9.63 -7.80 0.87
CA ASP A 76 -8.57 -8.23 -0.03
C ASP A 76 -7.90 -9.52 0.50
N GLU A 77 -8.00 -10.62 -0.25
CA GLU A 77 -7.54 -11.93 0.21
C GLU A 77 -6.01 -12.02 0.32
N ASP A 78 -5.28 -11.32 -0.54
CA ASP A 78 -3.82 -11.33 -0.51
C ASP A 78 -3.32 -10.54 0.72
N MET A 79 -3.95 -9.40 1.00
CA MET A 79 -3.67 -8.60 2.18
C MET A 79 -4.13 -9.27 3.49
N LYS A 80 -5.26 -9.98 3.47
CA LYS A 80 -5.72 -10.83 4.58
C LYS A 80 -4.68 -11.89 4.92
N ASN A 81 -4.19 -12.62 3.92
CA ASN A 81 -3.20 -13.66 4.13
C ASN A 81 -1.87 -13.08 4.62
N ARG A 82 -1.45 -11.92 4.12
CA ARG A 82 -0.31 -11.19 4.69
C ARG A 82 -0.54 -10.83 6.16
N CYS A 83 -1.70 -10.28 6.51
CA CYS A 83 -2.06 -9.96 7.90
C CYS A 83 -1.98 -11.19 8.80
N LEU A 84 -2.63 -12.29 8.40
CA LEU A 84 -2.64 -13.54 9.17
C LEU A 84 -1.24 -14.08 9.37
N SER A 85 -0.40 -14.04 8.33
CA SER A 85 0.98 -14.53 8.43
C SER A 85 1.76 -13.84 9.52
N ILE A 86 1.69 -12.51 9.57
CA ILE A 86 2.41 -11.72 10.56
C ILE A 86 1.72 -11.80 11.93
N ALA A 87 0.40 -11.65 12.01
CA ALA A 87 -0.32 -11.65 13.29
C ALA A 87 -0.18 -12.98 14.05
N LEU A 88 -0.19 -14.11 13.34
CA LEU A 88 -0.08 -15.45 13.92
C LEU A 88 1.36 -15.99 13.94
N SER A 89 2.32 -15.28 13.35
CA SER A 89 3.69 -15.78 13.14
C SER A 89 3.69 -17.13 12.41
N ASP A 90 2.93 -17.21 11.31
CA ASP A 90 2.81 -18.39 10.45
C ASP A 90 3.06 -18.03 8.98
N ILE A 91 4.25 -18.36 8.48
CA ILE A 91 4.67 -18.07 7.11
C ILE A 91 3.82 -18.78 6.04
N THR A 92 3.10 -19.86 6.38
CA THR A 92 2.32 -20.64 5.40
C THR A 92 1.16 -19.82 4.81
N HIS A 93 0.72 -18.78 5.51
CA HIS A 93 -0.26 -17.84 4.97
C HIS A 93 0.29 -17.03 3.79
N CYS A 94 1.60 -16.70 3.75
CA CYS A 94 2.19 -16.05 2.57
C CYS A 94 2.08 -16.93 1.32
N ASP A 95 2.09 -18.27 1.45
CA ASP A 95 1.98 -19.17 0.30
C ASP A 95 0.59 -19.13 -0.35
N LYS A 96 -0.44 -18.72 0.39
CA LYS A 96 -1.83 -18.56 -0.07
C LYS A 96 -2.06 -17.30 -0.91
N ILE A 97 -1.13 -16.34 -0.87
CA ILE A 97 -1.20 -15.09 -1.65
C ILE A 97 -1.09 -15.44 -3.15
N LYS A 98 -1.93 -14.82 -3.98
CA LYS A 98 -1.96 -15.07 -5.44
C LYS A 98 -1.02 -14.14 -6.19
N ASP A 99 -1.03 -12.86 -5.83
CA ASP A 99 -0.12 -11.89 -6.39
C ASP A 99 1.34 -12.20 -6.02
N LYS A 100 2.21 -12.25 -7.03
CA LYS A 100 3.60 -12.71 -6.84
C LYS A 100 4.41 -11.70 -6.02
N ASP A 101 4.20 -10.42 -6.29
CA ASP A 101 4.93 -9.34 -5.65
C ASP A 101 4.50 -9.23 -4.17
N SER A 102 3.20 -9.27 -3.92
CA SER A 102 2.62 -9.30 -2.57
C SER A 102 3.09 -10.53 -1.78
N LYS A 103 3.23 -11.69 -2.43
CA LYS A 103 3.79 -12.90 -1.80
C LYS A 103 5.24 -12.71 -1.39
N GLN A 104 6.05 -12.12 -2.26
CA GLN A 104 7.46 -11.85 -1.96
C GLN A 104 7.60 -10.85 -0.81
N VAL A 105 6.81 -9.77 -0.84
CA VAL A 105 6.77 -8.77 0.25
C VAL A 105 6.35 -9.42 1.57
N CYS A 106 5.34 -10.29 1.57
CA CYS A 106 4.91 -11.02 2.76
C CYS A 106 6.06 -11.84 3.37
N LYS A 107 6.80 -12.60 2.54
CA LYS A 107 7.92 -13.43 3.00
C LYS A 107 9.11 -12.60 3.48
N SER A 108 9.38 -11.44 2.88
CA SER A 108 10.44 -10.52 3.35
C SER A 108 10.08 -9.99 4.73
N LEU A 109 8.89 -9.40 4.85
CA LEU A 109 8.42 -8.79 6.10
C LEU A 109 8.34 -9.81 7.23
N TYR A 110 7.90 -11.03 6.95
CA TYR A 110 7.86 -12.11 7.95
C TYR A 110 9.25 -12.35 8.56
N ARG A 111 10.29 -12.42 7.72
CA ARG A 111 11.68 -12.64 8.15
C ARG A 111 12.26 -11.44 8.88
N GLU A 112 11.95 -10.23 8.42
CA GLU A 112 12.38 -8.98 9.07
C GLU A 112 11.81 -8.86 10.50
N ILE A 113 10.55 -9.23 10.70
CA ILE A 113 9.91 -9.20 12.02
C ILE A 113 10.49 -10.29 12.95
N GLU A 114 11.00 -11.40 12.42
CA GLU A 114 11.71 -12.42 13.21
C GLU A 114 13.15 -12.01 13.57
N SER A 115 13.79 -11.09 12.83
CA SER A 115 15.22 -10.80 12.98
C SER A 115 15.58 -9.70 13.98
N GLU A 116 14.63 -9.17 14.78
CA GLU A 116 14.85 -8.12 15.80
C GLU A 116 15.69 -6.89 15.34
N GLU A 117 15.73 -6.59 14.04
CA GLU A 117 16.48 -5.43 13.55
C GLU A 117 15.63 -4.16 13.60
N ASN A 118 16.26 -3.08 14.08
CA ASN A 118 15.64 -1.78 14.31
C ASN A 118 15.05 -1.21 13.01
N GLN A 119 13.76 -0.92 13.05
CA GLN A 119 12.97 -0.49 11.92
C GLN A 119 13.30 0.96 11.51
N GLU A 120 13.85 1.11 10.30
CA GLU A 120 14.25 2.39 9.70
C GLU A 120 13.04 3.16 9.14
N ASP A 121 13.18 4.49 9.10
CA ASP A 121 12.13 5.53 9.03
C ASP A 121 10.97 5.28 8.05
N CYS A 122 9.74 5.28 8.58
CA CYS A 122 8.51 5.52 7.80
C CYS A 122 8.52 6.97 7.26
N LYS A 123 8.92 7.20 6.00
CA LYS A 123 8.96 8.52 5.33
C LYS A 123 8.17 8.53 4.04
#